data_AF-A0A0D2PPX1-F1
#
_entry.id   AF-A0A0D2PPX1-F1
#
_cell.length_a   1.000
_cell.length_b   1.000
_cell.length_c   1.000
_cell.angle_alpha   90.00
_cell.angle_beta   90.00
_cell.angle_gamma   90.00
#
_symmetry.space_group_name_H-M   'P 1'
#
loop_
_entity.id
_entity.type
_entity.pdbx_description
1 polymer ?
#
loop_
_entity_poly.entity_id
_entity_poly.type
_entity_poly.pdbx_seq_one_letter_code
_entity_poly.pdbx_strand_id
1 'polypeptide(L)'
;MFPECPITILGLDGIGRRLAELVHAFPMRVTYYSLSRNPDAPAFCEQTDVLGVYVPLRAETMGLVGEKMTRALIQKPRAITVSTAREKVIDEPVLISALDDGHSCSCAPI
;
A
#
# COMPACT_ATOMS: atom_id res chain seq x y z
N MET A 1 -19.85 0.04 -15.98
CA MET A 1 -18.86 -1.03 -15.74
C MET A 1 -17.88 -0.47 -14.72
N PHE A 2 -17.76 -1.06 -13.53
CA PHE A 2 -16.71 -0.65 -12.60
C PHE A 2 -15.37 -1.04 -13.24
N PRO A 3 -14.40 -0.12 -13.38
CA PRO A 3 -13.08 -0.49 -13.87
C PRO A 3 -12.45 -1.52 -12.93
N GLU A 4 -11.72 -2.50 -13.47
CA GLU A 4 -10.93 -3.42 -12.66
C GLU A 4 -9.97 -2.60 -11.79
N CYS A 5 -10.16 -2.66 -10.47
CA CYS A 5 -9.35 -1.93 -9.50
C CYS A 5 -8.41 -2.94 -8.82
N PRO A 6 -7.17 -3.11 -9.30
CA PRO A 6 -6.22 -4.05 -8.70
C PRO A 6 -5.79 -3.58 -7.31
N ILE A 7 -5.88 -4.49 -6.35
CA ILE A 7 -5.40 -4.29 -4.98
C ILE A 7 -4.14 -5.12 -4.75
N THR A 8 -3.11 -4.49 -4.20
CA THR A 8 -1.91 -5.16 -3.73
C THR A 8 -1.89 -5.15 -2.21
N ILE A 9 -1.68 -6.31 -1.62
CA ILE A 9 -1.58 -6.49 -0.16
C ILE A 9 -0.11 -6.78 0.16
N LEU A 10 0.51 -5.86 0.88
CA LEU A 10 1.87 -5.96 1.39
C LEU A 10 1.81 -6.51 2.81
N GLY A 11 2.21 -7.77 2.97
CA GLY A 11 2.08 -8.51 4.22
C GLY A 11 0.73 -9.24 4.35
N LEU A 12 0.79 -10.56 4.57
CA LEU A 12 -0.36 -11.44 4.79
C LEU A 12 -0.37 -11.90 6.25
N ASP A 13 -0.43 -10.94 7.18
CA ASP A 13 -0.73 -11.26 8.57
C ASP A 13 -2.23 -11.59 8.74
N GLY A 14 -2.70 -11.71 9.98
CA GLY A 14 -4.12 -11.99 10.24
C GLY A 14 -5.07 -10.97 9.61
N ILE A 15 -4.69 -9.69 9.56
CA ILE A 15 -5.51 -8.62 8.99
C ILE A 15 -5.42 -8.66 7.46
N GLY A 16 -4.21 -8.76 6.91
CA GLY A 16 -4.00 -8.85 5.46
C GLY A 16 -4.72 -10.05 4.84
N ARG A 17 -4.73 -11.20 5.53
CA ARG A 17 -5.47 -12.39 5.09
C ARG A 17 -6.97 -12.17 5.12
N ARG A 18 -7.49 -11.52 6.16
CA ARG A 18 -8.92 -11.22 6.25
C ARG A 18 -9.36 -10.21 5.19
N LEU A 19 -8.54 -9.21 4.91
CA LEU A 19 -8.79 -8.29 3.80
C LEU A 19 -8.84 -9.06 2.48
N ALA A 20 -7.85 -9.93 2.21
CA ALA A 20 -7.82 -10.76 1.01
C ALA A 20 -9.13 -11.53 0.83
N GLU A 21 -9.62 -12.21 1.86
CA GLU A 21 -10.91 -12.93 1.82
C GLU A 21 -12.10 -12.01 1.48
N LEU A 22 -12.15 -10.82 2.05
CA LEU A 22 -13.23 -9.86 1.81
C LEU A 22 -13.18 -9.29 0.38
N VAL A 23 -12.00 -8.97 -0.14
CA VAL A 23 -11.86 -8.38 -1.47
C VAL A 23 -12.13 -9.36 -2.61
N HIS A 24 -12.05 -10.68 -2.35
CA HIS A 24 -12.43 -11.71 -3.34
C HIS A 24 -13.94 -11.68 -3.68
N ALA A 25 -14.76 -11.05 -2.85
CA ALA A 25 -16.18 -10.85 -3.15
C ALA A 25 -16.43 -9.75 -4.20
N PHE A 26 -15.41 -8.96 -4.54
CA PHE A 26 -15.48 -7.88 -5.52
C PHE A 26 -14.76 -8.29 -6.82
N PRO A 27 -15.12 -7.70 -7.98
CA PRO A 27 -14.41 -7.92 -9.24
C PRO A 27 -13.06 -7.18 -9.24
N MET A 28 -12.17 -7.55 -8.31
CA MET A 28 -10.86 -6.95 -8.11
C MET A 28 -9.77 -8.03 -8.29
N ARG A 29 -8.66 -7.63 -8.90
CA ARG A 29 -7.47 -8.47 -8.97
C ARG A 29 -6.64 -8.27 -7.70
N VAL A 30 -6.48 -9.33 -6.92
CA VAL A 30 -5.71 -9.31 -5.67
C VAL A 30 -4.30 -9.80 -5.95
N THR A 31 -3.30 -8.96 -5.66
CA THR A 31 -1.88 -9.33 -5.72
C THR A 31 -1.30 -9.33 -4.32
N TYR A 32 -0.57 -10.37 -3.96
CA TYR A 32 0.14 -10.44 -2.69
C TYR A 32 1.63 -10.19 -2.90
N TYR A 33 2.23 -9.44 -1.98
CA TYR A 33 3.67 -9.31 -1.91
C TYR A 33 4.19 -9.56 -0.48
N SER A 34 5.15 -10.48 -0.37
CA SER A 34 5.88 -10.73 0.86
C SER A 34 7.06 -9.76 0.99
N LEU A 35 7.39 -9.38 2.22
CA LEU A 35 8.43 -8.42 2.55
C LEU A 35 9.81 -8.90 2.07
N SER A 36 10.25 -8.34 0.95
CA SER A 36 11.66 -8.23 0.60
C SER A 36 11.93 -6.75 0.42
N ARG A 37 12.88 -6.18 1.16
CA ARG A 37 13.27 -4.77 1.02
C ARG A 37 13.85 -4.58 -0.38
N ASN A 38 13.02 -4.10 -1.31
CA ASN A 38 13.46 -3.77 -2.65
C ASN A 38 13.87 -2.28 -2.64
N PRO A 39 15.16 -1.95 -2.84
CA PRO A 39 15.62 -0.57 -2.92
C PRO A 39 15.10 0.16 -4.17
N ASP A 40 14.60 -0.59 -5.15
CA ASP A 40 13.84 -0.07 -6.29
C ASP A 40 12.36 -0.31 -6.05
N ALA A 41 11.52 0.68 -6.38
CA ALA A 41 10.08 0.56 -6.19
C ALA A 41 9.62 -0.75 -6.83
N PRO A 42 8.97 -1.65 -6.08
CA PRO A 42 8.67 -2.96 -6.59
C PRO A 42 7.73 -2.84 -7.79
N ALA A 43 7.97 -3.63 -8.83
CA ALA A 43 7.26 -3.58 -10.11
C ALA A 43 5.72 -3.73 -9.97
N PHE A 44 5.22 -4.17 -8.82
CA PHE A 44 3.79 -4.20 -8.54
C PHE A 44 3.17 -2.80 -8.41
N CYS A 45 3.91 -1.75 -8.04
CA CYS A 45 3.35 -0.40 -7.85
C CYS A 45 2.64 0.10 -9.12
N GLU A 46 3.25 -0.13 -10.29
CA GLU A 46 2.66 0.22 -11.59
C GLU A 46 1.36 -0.55 -11.90
N GLN A 47 1.16 -1.69 -11.26
CA GLN A 47 -0.01 -2.56 -11.44
C GLN A 47 -1.02 -2.45 -10.30
N THR A 48 -0.77 -1.57 -9.33
CA THR A 48 -1.57 -1.41 -8.11
C THR A 48 -2.37 -0.13 -8.18
N ASP A 49 -3.67 -0.21 -7.88
CA ASP A 49 -4.52 0.97 -7.69
C ASP A 49 -4.82 1.17 -6.20
N VAL A 50 -4.89 0.08 -5.42
CA VAL A 50 -5.02 0.14 -3.96
C VAL A 50 -3.88 -0.64 -3.31
N LEU A 51 -3.08 0.01 -2.44
CA LEU A 51 -2.05 -0.65 -1.64
C LEU A 51 -2.51 -0.81 -0.19
N GLY A 52 -2.70 -2.04 0.26
CA GLY A 52 -2.92 -2.38 1.66
C GLY A 52 -1.60 -2.79 2.33
N VAL A 53 -1.22 -2.12 3.41
CA VAL A 53 0.02 -2.39 4.15
C VAL A 53 -0.30 -2.99 5.51
N TYR A 54 0.00 -4.28 5.68
CA TYR A 54 -0.27 -5.08 6.87
C TYR A 54 0.99 -5.81 7.30
N VAL A 55 1.95 -5.03 7.78
CA VAL A 55 3.25 -5.53 8.21
C VAL A 55 3.55 -5.09 9.64
N PRO A 56 4.16 -5.97 10.46
CA PRO A 56 4.59 -5.59 11.80
C PRO A 56 5.73 -4.57 11.69
N LEU A 57 5.73 -3.58 12.59
CA LEU A 57 6.83 -2.63 12.70
C LEU A 57 8.06 -3.34 13.29
N ARG A 58 9.13 -3.42 12.52
CA ARG A 58 10.45 -3.95 12.85
C ARG A 58 11.52 -3.03 12.27
N ALA A 59 12.77 -3.23 12.64
CA ALA A 59 13.88 -2.48 12.04
C ALA A 59 13.92 -2.63 10.51
N GLU A 60 13.52 -3.79 9.98
CA GLU A 60 13.53 -4.03 8.52
C GLU A 60 12.34 -3.42 7.77
N THR A 61 11.22 -3.14 8.46
CA THR A 61 9.98 -2.63 7.86
C THR A 61 9.76 -1.14 8.12
N MET A 62 10.69 -0.49 8.81
CA MET A 62 10.68 0.95 9.05
C MET A 62 10.96 1.71 7.76
N GLY A 63 10.09 2.66 7.39
CA GLY A 63 10.17 3.40 6.13
C GLY A 63 10.07 2.50 4.89
N LEU A 64 9.42 1.34 5.01
CA LEU A 64 9.25 0.39 3.92
C LEU A 64 8.50 1.03 2.74
N VAL A 65 7.47 1.82 3.04
CA VAL A 65 6.77 2.63 2.05
C VAL A 65 7.43 4.01 2.04
N GLY A 66 8.57 4.10 1.35
CA GLY A 66 9.35 5.32 1.20
C GLY A 66 8.98 6.13 -0.04
N GLU A 67 9.83 7.11 -0.37
CA GLU A 67 9.63 8.05 -1.49
C GLU A 67 9.39 7.36 -2.83
N LYS A 68 10.27 6.45 -3.25
CA LYS A 68 10.15 5.78 -4.55
C LYS A 68 8.83 5.02 -4.69
N MET A 69 8.42 4.29 -3.64
CA MET A 69 7.18 3.52 -3.64
C MET A 69 5.97 4.46 -3.69
N THR A 70 5.97 5.51 -2.87
CA THR A 70 4.90 6.50 -2.85
C THR A 70 4.78 7.21 -4.20
N ARG A 71 5.88 7.69 -4.76
CA ARG A 71 5.94 8.33 -6.09
C ARG A 71 5.41 7.40 -7.19
N ALA A 72 5.76 6.12 -7.17
CA ALA A 72 5.26 5.14 -8.14
C ALA A 72 3.75 4.88 -7.99
N LEU A 73 3.22 4.87 -6.76
CA LEU A 73 1.79 4.69 -6.51
C LEU A 73 0.99 5.91 -6.96
N ILE A 74 1.42 7.13 -6.60
CA ILE A 74 0.69 8.36 -6.93
C ILE A 74 0.65 8.70 -8.43
N GLN A 75 1.51 8.09 -9.25
CA GLN A 75 1.38 8.23 -10.71
C GLN A 75 0.02 7.74 -11.25
N LYS A 76 -0.75 7.03 -10.42
CA LYS A 76 -2.12 6.65 -10.75
C LYS A 76 -3.16 7.59 -10.14
N PRO A 77 -4.14 8.05 -10.93
CA PRO A 77 -5.15 9.02 -10.51
C PRO A 77 -6.10 8.52 -9.40
N ARG A 78 -6.04 7.23 -9.03
CA ARG A 78 -6.90 6.62 -8.00
C ARG A 78 -6.11 5.80 -6.99
N ALA A 79 -4.83 6.12 -6.81
CA ALA A 79 -3.99 5.42 -5.86
C ALA A 79 -4.50 5.63 -4.42
N ILE A 80 -4.89 4.54 -3.76
CA ILE A 80 -5.28 4.56 -2.35
C ILE A 80 -4.30 3.68 -1.58
N THR A 81 -3.57 4.27 -0.65
CA THR A 81 -2.77 3.52 0.31
C THR A 81 -3.52 3.45 1.63
N VAL A 82 -3.75 2.24 2.13
CA VAL A 82 -4.36 1.96 3.43
C VAL A 82 -3.33 1.23 4.28
N SER A 83 -3.02 1.81 5.44
CA SER A 83 -2.18 1.16 6.43
C SER A 83 -2.88 1.22 7.78
N THR A 84 -3.01 0.05 8.41
CA THR A 84 -3.29 -0.05 9.86
C THR A 84 -1.99 -0.25 10.65
N ALA A 85 -0.83 -0.20 9.98
CA ALA A 85 0.47 -0.34 10.61
C ALA A 85 0.87 0.96 11.33
N ARG A 86 1.64 0.81 12.41
CA ARG A 86 2.23 1.90 13.21
C ARG A 86 2.94 2.92 12.32
N GLU A 87 2.90 4.19 12.73
CA GLU A 87 3.34 5.41 12.03
C GLU A 87 4.69 5.32 11.31
N LYS A 88 5.59 4.41 11.71
CA LYS A 88 6.96 4.31 11.19
C LYS A 88 7.15 3.36 9.99
N VAL A 89 6.12 2.66 9.53
CA VAL A 89 6.22 1.78 8.35
C VAL A 89 6.16 2.57 7.05
N ILE A 90 5.38 3.65 7.04
CA ILE A 90 5.31 4.60 5.94
C ILE A 90 6.20 5.79 6.28
N ASP A 91 6.93 6.31 5.29
CA ASP A 91 7.68 7.54 5.44
C ASP A 91 6.70 8.74 5.46
N GLU A 92 6.42 9.25 6.66
CA GLU A 92 5.42 10.27 6.91
C GLU A 92 5.67 11.60 6.14
N PRO A 93 6.90 12.17 6.13
CA PRO A 93 7.22 13.32 5.27
C PRO A 93 6.85 13.11 3.78
N VAL A 94 7.14 11.92 3.26
CA VAL A 94 6.82 11.56 1.87
C VAL A 94 5.30 11.48 1.68
N LEU A 95 4.60 10.91 2.65
CA LEU A 95 3.14 10.79 2.61
C LEU A 95 2.47 12.15 2.59
N ILE A 96 2.92 13.09 3.43
CA ILE A 96 2.41 14.46 3.50
C ILE A 96 2.61 15.16 2.16
N SER A 97 3.80 15.06 1.56
CA SER A 97 4.05 15.62 0.22
C SER A 97 3.12 15.03 -0.84
N ALA A 98 2.81 13.73 -0.78
CA ALA A 98 1.91 13.09 -1.71
C ALA A 98 0.43 13.54 -1.54
N LEU A 99 0.03 13.84 -0.30
CA LEU A 99 -1.30 14.39 0.01
C LEU A 99 -1.45 15.82 -0.52
N ASP A 100 -0.42 16.66 -0.35
CA ASP A 100 -0.41 18.04 -0.89
C ASP A 100 -0.51 18.04 -2.43
N ASP A 101 0.04 17.01 -3.10
CA ASP A 101 -0.06 16.81 -4.55
C ASP A 101 -1.47 16.33 -5.00
N GLY A 102 -2.46 16.24 -4.09
CA GLY A 102 -3.85 15.90 -4.40
C GLY A 102 -4.19 14.40 -4.42
N HIS A 103 -3.32 13.55 -3.87
CA HIS A 103 -3.55 12.10 -3.80
C HIS A 103 -4.26 11.71 -2.51
N SER A 104 -5.08 10.65 -2.55
CA SER A 104 -5.84 10.16 -1.40
C SER A 104 -5.08 9.04 -0.68
N CYS A 105 -4.23 9.38 0.27
CA CYS A 105 -3.66 8.41 1.21
C CYS A 105 -4.39 8.46 2.55
N SER A 106 -4.74 7.31 3.11
CA SER A 106 -5.37 7.22 4.43
C SER A 106 -4.50 6.40 5.37
N CYS A 107 -3.94 7.06 6.38
CA CYS A 107 -3.29 6.43 7.51
C CYS A 107 -4.25 6.48 8.69
N ALA A 108 -4.68 5.33 9.20
CA ALA A 108 -5.56 5.26 10.38
C ALA A 108 -4.74 4.80 11.59
N PRO A 109 -4.42 5.68 12.55
CA PRO A 109 -3.84 5.26 13.82
C PRO A 109 -4.92 4.61 14.69
N ILE A 110 -4.62 3.43 15.24
CA ILE A 110 -5.29 2.84 16.40
C ILE A 110 -4.30 2.67 17.55
#